data_AF-A0A537TUB7-F1
#
_entry.id   AF-A0A537TUB7-F1
#
_cell.length_a   1.000
_cell.length_b   1.000
_cell.length_c   1.000
_cell.angle_alpha   90.00
_cell.angle_beta   90.00
_cell.angle_gamma   90.00
#
_symmetry.space_group_name_H-M   'P 1'
#
loop_
_entity.id
_entity.type
_entity.pdbx_description
1 polymer ?
#
loop_
_entity_poly.entity_id
_entity_poly.type
_entity_poly.pdbx_seq_one_letter_code
_entity_poly.pdbx_strand_id
1 'polypeptide(L)'
;MRRPPWLWLAAGAALVVAVGIGIGVWLTVGRASGNSNAAGCVYSTYPVQGRQHVAKLGPNFHYNSFPPTSGPHFPIPAIWNLYFEPVPEIRLVHNLEHGGVIVQYGSGVPRGTVDKIVEWYRQDPNAMIVAPLPQLGRKIAVTSWQNLAMCSGFDEKTFSDFRSQHRYKGPEHYPPSVLQPGQ
;
A
#
# COMPACT_ATOMS: atom_id res chain seq x y z
N MET A 1 50.83 -48.04 57.25
CA MET A 1 49.52 -47.46 57.61
C MET A 1 48.44 -48.18 56.82
N ARG A 2 47.36 -48.56 57.51
CA ARG A 2 46.35 -49.57 57.12
C ARG A 2 45.45 -49.06 55.98
N ARG A 3 45.18 -49.90 54.97
CA ARG A 3 44.01 -49.76 54.08
C ARG A 3 43.09 -50.98 54.29
N PRO A 4 41.77 -50.80 54.40
CA PRO A 4 40.83 -51.88 54.64
C PRO A 4 40.51 -52.66 53.35
N PRO A 5 40.06 -53.92 53.49
CA PRO A 5 39.70 -54.82 52.40
C PRO A 5 38.20 -54.73 52.09
N TRP A 6 37.84 -54.68 50.81
CA TRP A 6 36.65 -55.33 50.25
C TRP A 6 36.61 -55.07 48.74
N LEU A 7 37.30 -55.94 48.00
CA LEU A 7 36.95 -56.25 46.63
C LEU A 7 36.07 -57.49 46.71
N TRP A 8 34.82 -57.37 46.31
CA TRP A 8 34.12 -58.47 45.65
C TRP A 8 33.12 -57.90 44.66
N LEU A 9 33.33 -58.30 43.40
CA LEU A 9 32.30 -58.68 42.42
C LEU A 9 31.43 -57.52 41.90
N ALA A 10 31.12 -57.40 40.62
CA ALA A 10 31.34 -58.22 39.44
C ALA A 10 31.25 -57.24 38.25
N ALA A 11 32.02 -57.49 37.19
CA ALA A 11 31.48 -57.94 35.91
C ALA A 11 30.31 -57.11 35.37
N GLY A 12 30.50 -56.49 34.21
CA GLY A 12 29.36 -56.07 33.40
C GLY A 12 29.66 -54.94 32.43
N ALA A 13 30.19 -55.33 31.27
CA ALA A 13 30.09 -54.70 29.96
C ALA A 13 29.19 -53.46 29.79
N ALA A 14 29.72 -52.45 29.08
CA ALA A 14 29.12 -51.85 27.88
C ALA A 14 30.05 -50.72 27.39
N LEU A 15 30.86 -50.98 26.37
CA LEU A 15 30.55 -50.69 24.96
C LEU A 15 30.27 -49.20 24.68
N VAL A 16 31.36 -48.55 24.29
CA VAL A 16 31.51 -47.39 23.40
C VAL A 16 30.32 -47.18 22.46
N VAL A 17 29.82 -45.94 22.34
CA VAL A 17 29.89 -45.11 21.11
C VAL A 17 29.45 -43.67 21.45
N ALA A 18 30.37 -42.73 21.27
CA ALA A 18 30.06 -41.31 21.14
C ALA A 18 29.45 -41.06 19.76
N VAL A 19 28.24 -40.50 19.70
CA VAL A 19 27.68 -39.91 18.47
C VAL A 19 27.39 -38.44 18.73
N GLY A 20 27.92 -37.61 17.84
CA GLY A 20 28.11 -36.18 18.00
C GLY A 20 26.83 -35.37 18.17
N ILE A 21 27.01 -34.27 18.90
CA ILE A 21 26.09 -33.17 19.05
C ILE A 21 25.91 -32.50 17.67
N GLY A 22 24.91 -32.95 16.92
CA GLY A 22 24.39 -32.24 15.76
C GLY A 22 23.37 -31.21 16.23
N ILE A 23 23.81 -29.98 16.55
CA ILE A 23 22.90 -28.85 16.75
C ILE A 23 22.32 -28.50 15.38
N GLY A 24 21.17 -29.08 15.07
CA GLY A 24 20.34 -28.65 13.96
C GLY A 24 19.75 -27.29 14.28
N VAL A 25 20.45 -26.21 13.90
CA VAL A 25 19.85 -24.87 13.86
C VAL A 25 18.86 -24.87 12.71
N TRP A 26 17.59 -25.13 13.04
CA TRP A 26 16.48 -24.85 12.13
C TRP A 26 16.36 -23.33 11.97
N LEU A 27 17.03 -22.78 10.96
CA LEU A 27 16.69 -21.46 10.43
C LEU A 27 15.35 -21.59 9.71
N THR A 28 14.27 -21.39 10.47
CA THR A 28 12.97 -21.09 9.88
C THR A 28 13.05 -19.69 9.29
N VAL A 29 13.54 -19.58 8.06
CA VAL A 29 13.20 -18.43 7.22
C VAL A 29 11.70 -18.52 7.02
N GLY A 30 10.95 -17.79 7.85
CA GLY A 30 9.53 -17.58 7.65
C GLY A 30 9.37 -16.99 6.27
N ARG A 31 8.91 -17.81 5.30
CA ARG A 31 8.34 -17.30 4.07
C ARG A 31 7.18 -16.43 4.52
N ALA A 32 7.32 -15.12 4.38
CA ALA A 32 6.19 -14.21 4.41
C ALA A 32 5.26 -14.67 3.29
N SER A 33 4.23 -15.42 3.64
CA SER A 33 3.08 -15.71 2.79
C SER A 33 2.31 -14.40 2.63
N GLY A 34 2.90 -13.44 1.93
CA GLY A 34 2.22 -12.25 1.49
C GLY A 34 1.12 -12.71 0.54
N ASN A 35 -0.10 -12.30 0.79
CA ASN A 35 -1.18 -12.38 -0.18
C ASN A 35 -0.80 -11.47 -1.36
N SER A 36 0.10 -11.93 -2.21
CA SER A 36 0.70 -11.15 -3.28
C SER A 36 -0.34 -10.99 -4.37
N ASN A 37 -1.05 -9.88 -4.33
CA ASN A 37 -1.83 -9.42 -5.47
C ASN A 37 -0.90 -9.24 -6.68
N ALA A 38 -1.42 -9.45 -7.89
CA ALA A 38 -0.62 -9.47 -9.12
C ALA A 38 0.08 -8.13 -9.43
N ALA A 39 -0.40 -7.02 -8.85
CA ALA A 39 0.20 -5.69 -8.95
C ALA A 39 1.30 -5.40 -7.91
N GLY A 40 1.57 -6.31 -6.97
CA GLY A 40 2.54 -6.09 -5.89
C GLY A 40 2.18 -4.92 -4.95
N CYS A 41 0.89 -4.65 -4.77
CA CYS A 41 0.37 -3.58 -3.92
C CYS A 41 0.55 -3.89 -2.42
N VAL A 42 1.00 -2.88 -1.68
CA VAL A 42 0.93 -2.81 -0.22
C VAL A 42 -0.20 -1.86 0.15
N TYR A 43 -1.17 -2.35 0.92
CA TYR A 43 -2.33 -1.58 1.36
C TYR A 43 -2.08 -0.97 2.74
N SER A 44 -2.53 0.26 2.94
CA SER A 44 -2.42 0.98 4.20
C SER A 44 -3.63 1.88 4.39
N THR A 45 -4.06 2.02 5.65
CA THR A 45 -5.10 2.96 6.05
C THR A 45 -4.50 3.97 7.03
N TYR A 46 -4.86 5.23 6.87
CA TYR A 46 -4.33 6.34 7.66
C TYR A 46 -5.45 6.98 8.49
N PRO A 47 -5.14 7.48 9.70
CA PRO A 47 -6.08 8.31 10.46
C PRO A 47 -6.45 9.57 9.70
N VAL A 48 -7.70 10.02 9.82
CA VAL A 48 -8.18 11.29 9.23
C VAL A 48 -7.39 12.46 9.82
N GLN A 49 -6.83 13.33 8.97
CA GLN A 49 -6.11 14.54 9.38
C GLN A 49 -6.96 15.81 9.33
N GLY A 50 -8.26 15.69 9.54
CA GLY A 50 -9.22 16.77 9.36
C GLY A 50 -9.72 16.89 7.91
N ARG A 51 -10.44 17.98 7.64
CA ARG A 51 -11.13 18.24 6.37
C ARG A 51 -11.31 19.74 6.06
N GLN A 52 -10.46 20.58 6.64
CA GLN A 52 -10.61 22.02 6.54
C GLN A 52 -10.30 22.49 5.11
N HIS A 53 -11.19 23.28 4.53
CA HIS A 53 -10.91 23.97 3.28
C HIS A 53 -9.95 25.13 3.52
N VAL A 54 -8.79 25.10 2.87
CA VAL A 54 -7.72 26.09 3.04
C VAL A 54 -7.16 26.53 1.68
N ALA A 55 -6.87 27.82 1.53
CA ALA A 55 -6.24 28.32 0.31
C ALA A 55 -4.78 27.84 0.14
N LYS A 56 -4.12 27.54 1.27
CA LYS A 56 -2.75 26.99 1.34
C LYS A 56 -2.56 26.22 2.63
N LEU A 57 -1.63 25.28 2.65
CA LEU A 57 -1.25 24.57 3.87
C LEU A 57 -0.53 25.50 4.85
N GLY A 58 -0.67 25.22 6.15
CA GLY A 58 0.11 25.88 7.19
C GLY A 58 1.59 25.54 7.05
N PRO A 59 2.51 26.43 7.49
CA PRO A 59 3.95 26.28 7.27
C PRO A 59 4.57 25.01 7.90
N ASN A 60 3.94 24.45 8.93
CA ASN A 60 4.40 23.24 9.63
C ASN A 60 3.47 22.04 9.42
N PHE A 61 2.53 22.13 8.49
CA PHE A 61 1.59 21.04 8.25
C PHE A 61 2.23 20.00 7.31
N HIS A 62 2.12 18.73 7.70
CA HIS A 62 2.51 17.59 6.88
C HIS A 62 1.41 16.55 6.86
N TYR A 63 1.11 16.02 5.67
CA TYR A 63 0.25 14.87 5.55
C TYR A 63 0.91 13.63 6.15
N ASN A 64 0.10 12.73 6.72
CA ASN A 64 0.55 11.47 7.33
C ASN A 64 0.70 10.34 6.30
N SER A 65 0.38 10.60 5.05
CA SER A 65 0.44 9.67 3.91
C SER A 65 1.01 10.38 2.68
N PHE A 66 1.60 9.60 1.78
CA PHE A 66 2.08 10.07 0.49
C PHE A 66 1.73 9.05 -0.61
N PRO A 67 0.87 9.39 -1.59
CA PRO A 67 0.09 10.64 -1.68
C PRO A 67 -0.86 10.86 -0.49
N PRO A 68 -1.27 12.10 -0.21
CA PRO A 68 -2.20 12.39 0.88
C PRO A 68 -3.56 11.72 0.70
N THR A 69 -4.08 11.12 1.77
CA THR A 69 -5.39 10.42 1.74
C THR A 69 -6.50 11.15 2.52
N SER A 70 -6.17 12.20 3.27
CA SER A 70 -7.10 13.08 3.99
C SER A 70 -6.37 14.35 4.46
N GLY A 71 -7.09 15.29 5.07
CA GLY A 71 -6.52 16.47 5.72
C GLY A 71 -7.01 17.79 5.14
N PRO A 72 -6.43 18.94 5.54
CA PRO A 72 -6.75 20.23 4.98
C PRO A 72 -6.45 20.25 3.48
N HIS A 73 -7.34 20.85 2.70
CA HIS A 73 -7.28 20.78 1.24
C HIS A 73 -7.94 22.00 0.60
N PHE A 74 -7.75 22.19 -0.71
CA PHE A 74 -8.20 23.39 -1.41
C PHE A 74 -9.72 23.37 -1.57
N PRO A 75 -10.46 24.48 -1.42
CA PRO A 75 -11.92 24.49 -1.49
C PRO A 75 -12.50 24.09 -2.85
N ILE A 76 -11.70 24.09 -3.91
CA ILE A 76 -12.16 23.72 -5.25
C ILE A 76 -11.45 22.42 -5.67
N PRO A 77 -12.18 21.33 -5.91
CA PRO A 77 -11.57 20.08 -6.35
C PRO A 77 -10.86 20.24 -7.70
N ALA A 78 -10.05 19.24 -8.06
CA ALA A 78 -9.63 19.09 -9.44
C ALA A 78 -10.81 18.58 -10.28
N ILE A 79 -10.82 18.95 -11.56
CA ILE A 79 -11.78 18.40 -12.51
C ILE A 79 -11.59 16.88 -12.58
N TRP A 80 -12.67 16.11 -12.58
CA TRP A 80 -12.57 14.66 -12.77
C TRP A 80 -12.03 14.38 -14.16
N ASN A 81 -10.81 13.83 -14.29
CA ASN A 81 -10.24 13.54 -15.60
C ASN A 81 -8.99 12.65 -15.55
N LEU A 82 -8.56 12.25 -16.74
CA LEU A 82 -7.18 11.88 -17.04
C LEU A 82 -6.34 13.15 -17.24
N TYR A 83 -5.22 13.23 -16.53
CA TYR A 83 -4.23 14.29 -16.63
C TYR A 83 -2.90 13.74 -17.14
N PHE A 84 -2.24 14.52 -18.01
CA PHE A 84 -0.89 14.25 -18.51
C PHE A 84 0.19 15.05 -17.77
N GLU A 85 -0.22 15.98 -16.91
CA GLU A 85 0.65 16.80 -16.06
C GLU A 85 0.28 16.62 -14.58
N PRO A 86 1.21 16.82 -13.64
CA PRO A 86 0.91 16.69 -12.21
C PRO A 86 -0.19 17.64 -11.77
N VAL A 87 -1.12 17.13 -10.97
CA VAL A 87 -2.19 17.93 -10.35
C VAL A 87 -1.78 18.26 -8.91
N PRO A 88 -2.01 19.49 -8.41
CA PRO A 88 -1.70 19.81 -7.03
C PRO A 88 -2.41 18.87 -6.03
N GLU A 89 -1.64 18.17 -5.20
CA GLU A 89 -2.15 17.20 -4.22
C GLU A 89 -3.24 17.78 -3.31
N ILE A 90 -3.08 19.04 -2.92
CA ILE A 90 -4.06 19.77 -2.09
C ILE A 90 -5.45 19.87 -2.75
N ARG A 91 -5.56 19.78 -4.07
CA ARG A 91 -6.86 19.73 -4.77
C ARG A 91 -7.38 18.30 -4.86
N LEU A 92 -6.49 17.34 -5.10
CA LEU A 92 -6.83 15.92 -5.17
C LEU A 92 -7.41 15.39 -3.86
N VAL A 93 -6.96 15.86 -2.69
CA VAL A 93 -7.56 15.50 -1.40
C VAL A 93 -9.04 15.90 -1.32
N HIS A 94 -9.46 16.98 -1.97
CA HIS A 94 -10.88 17.34 -2.06
C HIS A 94 -11.68 16.29 -2.85
N ASN A 95 -11.14 15.85 -3.99
CA ASN A 95 -11.76 14.75 -4.76
C ASN A 95 -11.89 13.47 -3.91
N LEU A 96 -10.89 13.16 -3.06
CA LEU A 96 -11.00 12.04 -2.12
C LEU A 96 -12.11 12.27 -1.08
N GLU A 97 -12.29 13.52 -0.61
CA GLU A 97 -13.39 13.90 0.31
C GLU A 97 -14.77 13.59 -0.30
N HIS A 98 -14.93 13.82 -1.60
CA HIS A 98 -16.14 13.51 -2.37
C HIS A 98 -16.30 12.02 -2.75
N GLY A 99 -15.39 11.16 -2.28
CA GLY A 99 -15.42 9.72 -2.55
C GLY A 99 -14.75 9.31 -3.85
N GLY A 100 -13.86 10.15 -4.38
CA GLY A 100 -13.03 9.82 -5.53
C GLY A 100 -12.03 8.71 -5.26
N VAL A 101 -11.63 8.03 -6.34
CA VAL A 101 -10.45 7.17 -6.36
C VAL A 101 -9.43 7.77 -7.33
N ILE A 102 -8.19 7.92 -6.88
CA ILE A 102 -7.15 8.60 -7.64
C ILE A 102 -6.01 7.64 -7.87
N VAL A 103 -5.61 7.47 -9.14
CA VAL A 103 -4.44 6.68 -9.53
C VAL A 103 -3.32 7.63 -9.94
N GLN A 104 -2.20 7.56 -9.23
CA GLN A 104 -1.01 8.32 -9.57
C GLN A 104 0.16 7.41 -9.91
N TYR A 105 0.95 7.78 -10.93
CA TYR A 105 2.10 6.99 -11.37
C TYR A 105 3.38 7.82 -11.36
N GLY A 106 4.49 7.21 -10.94
CA GLY A 106 5.79 7.86 -10.91
C GLY A 106 6.48 7.96 -12.27
N SER A 107 7.53 8.79 -12.34
CA SER A 107 8.27 9.06 -13.58
C SER A 107 9.05 7.85 -14.12
N GLY A 108 9.29 6.84 -13.29
CA GLY A 108 9.96 5.59 -13.65
C GLY A 108 9.00 4.44 -13.98
N VAL A 109 7.68 4.67 -13.96
CA VAL A 109 6.71 3.66 -14.38
C VAL A 109 6.80 3.49 -15.91
N PRO A 110 6.95 2.27 -16.44
CA PRO A 110 7.05 2.06 -17.88
C PRO A 110 5.83 2.60 -18.63
N ARG A 111 6.05 3.22 -19.79
CA ARG A 111 4.96 3.79 -20.61
C ARG A 111 3.87 2.78 -20.92
N GLY A 112 4.21 1.55 -21.28
CA GLY A 112 3.23 0.49 -21.54
C GLY A 112 2.39 0.10 -20.32
N THR A 113 2.86 0.36 -19.09
CA THR A 113 2.05 0.21 -17.87
C THR A 113 1.09 1.40 -17.70
N VAL A 114 1.56 2.62 -17.97
CA VAL A 114 0.71 3.83 -17.95
C VAL A 114 -0.41 3.71 -18.98
N ASP A 115 -0.10 3.25 -20.20
CA ASP A 115 -1.11 3.05 -21.26
C ASP A 115 -2.22 2.07 -20.81
N LYS A 116 -1.86 1.00 -20.09
CA LYS A 116 -2.85 0.06 -19.52
C LYS A 116 -3.72 0.71 -18.43
N ILE A 117 -3.15 1.55 -17.57
CA ILE A 117 -3.92 2.31 -16.57
C ILE A 117 -4.91 3.25 -17.26
N VAL A 118 -4.47 3.93 -18.32
CA VAL A 118 -5.31 4.84 -19.10
C VAL A 118 -6.46 4.10 -19.78
N GLU A 119 -6.19 2.93 -20.37
CA GLU A 119 -7.23 2.11 -20.99
C GLU A 119 -8.25 1.63 -19.95
N TRP A 120 -7.79 1.12 -18.81
CA TRP A 120 -8.67 0.72 -17.70
C TRP A 120 -9.51 1.89 -17.15
N TYR A 121 -8.94 3.09 -17.04
CA TYR A 121 -9.66 4.28 -16.62
C TYR A 121 -10.82 4.60 -17.57
N ARG A 122 -10.59 4.53 -18.89
CA ARG A 122 -11.60 4.87 -19.91
C ARG A 122 -12.84 3.98 -19.86
N GLN A 123 -12.72 2.76 -19.32
CA GLN A 123 -13.85 1.83 -19.19
C GLN A 123 -14.88 2.28 -18.15
N ASP A 124 -14.45 2.98 -17.10
CA ASP A 124 -15.32 3.42 -16.00
C ASP A 124 -14.70 4.63 -15.27
N PRO A 125 -14.80 5.85 -15.85
CA PRO A 125 -14.03 7.02 -15.46
C PRO A 125 -14.70 7.90 -14.38
N ASN A 126 -15.89 7.52 -13.92
CA ASN A 126 -16.66 8.33 -12.96
C ASN A 126 -16.03 8.29 -11.57
N ALA A 127 -15.98 9.45 -10.90
CA ALA A 127 -15.31 9.69 -9.62
C ALA A 127 -13.85 9.19 -9.60
N MET A 128 -13.17 9.30 -10.74
CA MET A 128 -11.80 8.85 -10.92
C MET A 128 -10.91 9.99 -11.43
N ILE A 129 -9.68 10.03 -10.95
CA ILE A 129 -8.60 10.82 -11.53
C ILE A 129 -7.42 9.90 -11.81
N VAL A 130 -6.77 10.10 -12.96
CA VAL A 130 -5.45 9.53 -13.25
C VAL A 130 -4.49 10.68 -13.53
N ALA A 131 -3.35 10.75 -12.83
CA ALA A 131 -2.37 11.82 -13.02
C ALA A 131 -0.93 11.34 -12.74
N PRO A 132 0.10 11.92 -13.37
CA PRO A 132 1.47 11.65 -12.98
C PRO A 132 1.78 12.26 -11.59
N LEU A 133 2.58 11.54 -10.80
CA LEU A 133 3.21 12.04 -9.58
C LEU A 133 4.68 11.59 -9.57
N PRO A 134 5.59 12.36 -10.21
CA PRO A 134 6.96 11.92 -10.50
C PRO A 134 7.74 11.37 -9.31
N GLN A 135 7.49 11.90 -8.11
CA GLN A 135 8.14 11.52 -6.85
C GLN A 135 7.91 10.05 -6.45
N LEU A 136 6.91 9.37 -7.03
CA LEU A 136 6.68 7.93 -6.83
C LEU A 136 7.74 7.04 -7.51
N GLY A 137 8.57 7.58 -8.40
CA GLY A 137 9.60 6.81 -9.11
C GLY A 137 8.98 5.67 -9.93
N ARG A 138 9.30 4.41 -9.60
CA ARG A 138 8.78 3.23 -10.33
C ARG A 138 7.45 2.70 -9.81
N LYS A 139 6.80 3.41 -8.88
CA LYS A 139 5.57 2.94 -8.20
C LYS A 139 4.32 3.61 -8.74
N ILE A 140 3.18 2.97 -8.48
CA ILE A 140 1.84 3.49 -8.70
C ILE A 140 1.14 3.57 -7.35
N ALA A 141 0.49 4.69 -7.06
CA ALA A 141 -0.36 4.85 -5.88
C ALA A 141 -1.83 4.87 -6.30
N VAL A 142 -2.67 4.14 -5.58
CA VAL A 142 -4.12 4.22 -5.70
C VAL A 142 -4.66 4.71 -4.36
N THR A 143 -5.31 5.86 -4.36
CA THR A 143 -5.82 6.49 -3.14
C THR A 143 -7.34 6.62 -3.17
N SER A 144 -7.93 6.49 -1.99
CA SER A 144 -9.27 6.94 -1.64
C SER A 144 -9.19 7.64 -0.29
N TRP A 145 -10.30 8.19 0.23
CA TRP A 145 -10.29 8.77 1.57
C TRP A 145 -9.74 7.76 2.60
N GLN A 146 -8.69 8.13 3.33
CA GLN A 146 -7.89 7.33 4.27
C GLN A 146 -7.14 6.10 3.73
N ASN A 147 -7.39 5.63 2.51
CA ASN A 147 -6.82 4.38 2.02
C ASN A 147 -5.80 4.63 0.92
N LEU A 148 -4.70 3.90 1.00
CA LEU A 148 -3.61 3.93 0.03
C LEU A 148 -3.21 2.51 -0.34
N ALA A 149 -3.17 2.20 -1.63
CA ALA A 149 -2.48 1.05 -2.18
C ALA A 149 -1.23 1.53 -2.92
N MET A 150 -0.05 1.12 -2.46
CA MET A 150 1.21 1.42 -3.12
C MET A 150 1.70 0.19 -3.88
N CYS A 151 1.71 0.26 -5.21
CA CYS A 151 1.89 -0.87 -6.12
C CYS A 151 3.20 -0.76 -6.92
N SER A 152 3.80 -1.92 -7.23
CA SER A 152 4.99 -2.02 -8.09
C SER A 152 4.64 -2.19 -9.57
N GLY A 153 3.37 -2.49 -9.88
CA GLY A 153 2.86 -2.61 -11.24
C GLY A 153 1.36 -2.37 -11.32
N PHE A 154 0.79 -2.67 -12.48
CA PHE A 154 -0.64 -2.59 -12.75
C PHE A 154 -1.20 -4.00 -12.99
N ASP A 155 -2.32 -4.28 -12.34
CA ASP A 155 -3.17 -5.44 -12.57
C ASP A 155 -4.62 -4.98 -12.55
N GLU A 156 -5.36 -5.28 -13.61
CA GLU A 156 -6.70 -4.76 -13.83
C GLU A 156 -7.68 -5.19 -12.73
N LYS A 157 -7.61 -6.46 -12.32
CA LYS A 157 -8.46 -6.99 -11.25
C LYS A 157 -8.17 -6.28 -9.94
N THR A 158 -6.90 -6.17 -9.56
CA THR A 158 -6.47 -5.53 -8.31
C THR A 158 -6.92 -4.07 -8.23
N PHE A 159 -6.80 -3.32 -9.33
CA PHE A 159 -7.21 -1.91 -9.40
C PHE A 159 -8.74 -1.76 -9.41
N SER A 160 -9.44 -2.65 -10.13
CA SER A 160 -10.90 -2.69 -10.15
C SER A 160 -11.49 -3.05 -8.78
N ASP A 161 -10.85 -3.97 -8.05
CA ASP A 161 -11.22 -4.33 -6.68
C ASP A 161 -11.10 -3.11 -5.76
N PHE A 162 -9.97 -2.38 -5.80
CA PHE A 162 -9.83 -1.14 -5.01
C PHE A 162 -10.87 -0.09 -5.40
N ARG A 163 -11.08 0.14 -6.71
CA ARG A 163 -12.09 1.09 -7.21
C ARG A 163 -13.48 0.72 -6.67
N SER A 164 -13.90 -0.53 -6.79
CA SER A 164 -15.23 -0.97 -6.34
C SER A 164 -15.40 -0.88 -4.82
N GLN A 165 -14.34 -1.16 -4.07
CA GLN A 165 -14.38 -1.15 -2.61
C GLN A 165 -14.42 0.26 -2.02
N HIS A 166 -13.85 1.27 -2.70
CA HIS A 166 -13.63 2.58 -2.11
C HIS A 166 -14.32 3.75 -2.83
N ARG A 167 -14.66 3.62 -4.11
CA ARG A 167 -15.31 4.70 -4.86
C ARG A 167 -16.69 5.02 -4.28
N TYR A 168 -17.01 6.32 -4.26
CA TYR A 168 -18.19 6.92 -3.64
C TYR A 168 -18.27 6.77 -2.12
N LYS A 169 -17.15 6.45 -1.44
CA LYS A 169 -17.09 6.28 0.02
C LYS A 169 -16.26 7.36 0.71
N GLY A 170 -16.46 8.60 0.29
CA GLY A 170 -15.90 9.77 0.94
C GLY A 170 -16.76 10.21 2.13
N PRO A 171 -16.23 11.05 3.02
CA PRO A 171 -17.02 11.68 4.07
C PRO A 171 -18.12 12.60 3.54
N GLU A 172 -17.99 13.17 2.34
CA GLU A 172 -19.06 13.90 1.67
C GLU A 172 -19.69 13.06 0.55
N HIS A 173 -21.00 12.97 0.57
CA HIS A 173 -21.76 12.09 -0.31
C HIS A 173 -22.32 12.89 -1.48
N TYR A 174 -21.89 12.54 -2.68
CA TYR A 174 -22.39 13.12 -3.93
C TYR A 174 -23.00 12.03 -4.80
N PRO A 175 -24.08 12.32 -5.54
CA PRO A 175 -24.60 11.38 -6.51
C PRO A 175 -23.59 11.17 -7.64
N PRO A 176 -23.46 9.95 -8.21
CA PRO A 176 -22.52 9.71 -9.31
C PRO A 176 -22.66 10.65 -10.50
N SER A 177 -23.86 11.20 -10.74
CA SER A 177 -24.15 12.13 -11.84
C SER A 177 -23.40 13.46 -11.80
N VAL A 178 -22.82 13.84 -10.65
CA VAL A 178 -22.01 15.07 -10.51
C VAL A 178 -20.51 14.81 -10.38
N LEU A 179 -20.10 13.54 -10.51
CA LEU A 179 -18.70 13.11 -10.44
C LEU A 179 -18.23 12.57 -11.80
N GLN A 180 -18.75 13.11 -12.89
CA GLN A 180 -18.43 12.67 -14.26
C GLN A 180 -17.15 13.34 -14.78
N PRO A 181 -16.43 12.73 -15.74
CA PRO A 181 -15.29 13.38 -16.37
C PRO A 181 -15.64 14.76 -16.94
N GLY A 182 -14.78 15.74 -16.70
CA GLY A 182 -14.96 17.13 -17.12
C GLY A 182 -15.76 18.00 -16.16
N GLN A 183 -16.27 17.44 -15.05
CA GLN A 183 -16.91 18.19 -13.95
C GLN A 183 -15.92 18.55 -12.85
#